data_AF-A0A7Y5FTP5-F1
#
_entry.id   AF-A0A7Y5FTP5-F1
#
_cell.length_a   1.000
_cell.length_b   1.000
_cell.length_c   1.000
_cell.angle_alpha   90.00
_cell.angle_beta   90.00
_cell.angle_gamma   90.00
#
_symmetry.space_group_name_H-M   'P 1'
#
loop_
_entity.id
_entity.type
_entity.pdbx_description
1 polymer ?
#
loop_
_entity_poly.entity_id
_entity_poly.type
_entity_poly.pdbx_seq_one_letter_code
_entity_poly.pdbx_strand_id
1 'polypeptide(L)'
;GKIVATGPGTPLPDFGEIDSEPWKPARRETRHLPMQTRVGDYAIFLRKAAIEIKVDDKNYLVVPQGAILVLMREKKSDESKL
;
A
#
# COMPACT_ATOMS: atom_id res chain seq x y z
N GLY A 1 -3.55 11.34 -10.02
CA GLY A 1 -2.73 10.34 -10.76
C GLY A 1 -3.34 8.96 -10.62
N LYS A 2 -3.06 8.04 -11.53
CA LYS A 2 -3.54 6.64 -11.44
C LYS A 2 -2.53 5.78 -10.70
N ILE A 3 -2.98 4.93 -9.77
CA ILE A 3 -2.14 4.01 -9.03
C ILE A 3 -1.78 2.83 -9.93
N VAL A 4 -0.49 2.63 -10.17
CA VAL A 4 0.04 1.52 -11.00
C VAL A 4 0.76 0.45 -10.17
N ALA A 5 1.20 0.78 -8.96
CA ALA A 5 1.84 -0.12 -8.02
C ALA A 5 1.59 0.35 -6.58
N THR A 6 1.65 -0.57 -5.63
CA THR A 6 1.47 -0.30 -4.19
C THR A 6 2.55 -1.02 -3.39
N GLY A 7 3.01 -0.39 -2.29
CA GLY A 7 3.94 -1.04 -1.35
C GLY A 7 3.29 -2.14 -0.51
N PRO A 8 4.07 -2.84 0.33
CA PRO A 8 3.59 -3.93 1.18
C PRO A 8 2.65 -3.47 2.31
N GLY A 9 2.62 -2.16 2.60
CA GLY A 9 1.84 -1.58 3.69
C GLY A 9 2.66 -1.38 4.96
N THR A 10 1.98 -1.05 6.05
CA THR A 10 2.63 -0.73 7.32
C THR A 10 3.00 -2.02 8.05
N PRO A 11 4.28 -2.23 8.43
CA PRO A 11 4.64 -3.39 9.24
C PRO A 11 3.91 -3.34 10.60
N LEU A 12 3.32 -4.44 10.99
CA LEU A 12 2.70 -4.62 12.30
C LEU A 12 3.74 -5.21 13.26
N PRO A 13 3.72 -4.81 14.54
CA PRO A 13 4.51 -5.48 15.56
C PRO A 13 4.05 -6.94 15.69
N ASP A 14 5.01 -7.84 15.87
CA ASP A 14 4.75 -9.24 16.19
C ASP A 14 4.41 -9.35 17.68
N PHE A 15 3.16 -9.66 17.99
CA PHE A 15 2.71 -9.88 19.38
C PHE A 15 2.97 -11.32 19.86
N GLY A 16 3.44 -12.21 18.98
CA GLY A 16 3.71 -13.62 19.31
C GLY A 16 4.94 -13.82 20.20
N GLU A 17 5.82 -12.82 20.33
CA GLU A 17 6.99 -12.86 21.24
C GLU A 17 6.60 -12.66 22.72
N ILE A 18 5.40 -12.15 23.04
CA ILE A 18 4.98 -11.83 24.41
C ILE A 18 4.70 -13.10 25.24
N ASP A 19 4.24 -14.18 24.60
CA ASP A 19 3.89 -15.45 25.26
C ASP A 19 4.89 -16.59 24.99
N SER A 20 6.00 -16.33 24.27
CA SER A 20 6.96 -17.38 23.91
C SER A 20 8.08 -17.51 24.94
N GLU A 21 8.29 -18.73 25.45
CA GLU A 21 9.40 -19.06 26.33
C GLU A 21 10.78 -18.72 25.72
N PRO A 22 11.74 -18.14 26.47
CA PRO A 22 12.99 -17.58 25.93
C PRO A 22 13.89 -18.52 25.11
N TRP A 23 13.68 -19.83 25.23
CA TRP A 23 14.47 -20.87 24.56
C TRP A 23 13.84 -21.41 23.27
N LYS A 24 12.61 -21.01 22.92
CA LYS A 24 11.97 -21.40 21.66
C LYS A 24 12.39 -20.46 20.53
N PRO A 25 12.66 -20.97 19.31
CA PRO A 25 12.95 -20.10 18.18
C PRO A 25 11.72 -19.24 17.87
N ALA A 26 11.83 -17.93 18.08
CA ALA A 26 10.81 -16.97 17.71
C ALA A 26 10.60 -17.04 16.19
N ARG A 27 9.42 -17.53 15.78
CA ARG A 27 9.03 -17.52 14.37
C ARG A 27 8.55 -16.11 14.05
N ARG A 28 9.47 -15.21 13.72
CA ARG A 28 9.14 -13.84 13.29
C ARG A 28 8.33 -13.90 12.01
N GLU A 29 7.02 -13.77 12.14
CA GLU A 29 6.13 -13.66 10.99
C GLU A 29 5.87 -12.17 10.77
N THR A 30 6.59 -11.56 9.80
CA THR A 30 6.41 -10.15 9.49
C THR A 30 5.04 -9.91 8.88
N ARG A 31 4.08 -9.49 9.72
CA ARG A 31 2.73 -9.15 9.28
C ARG A 31 2.70 -7.70 8.84
N HIS A 32 1.99 -7.41 7.75
CA HIS A 32 1.78 -6.05 7.26
C HIS A 32 0.29 -5.71 7.27
N LEU A 33 -0.05 -4.49 7.69
CA LEU A 33 -1.34 -3.88 7.41
C LEU A 33 -1.33 -3.40 5.95
N PRO A 34 -2.23 -3.89 5.08
CA PRO A 34 -2.17 -3.59 3.65
C PRO A 34 -2.43 -2.11 3.35
N MET A 35 -1.95 -1.67 2.18
CA MET A 35 -2.18 -0.32 1.68
C MET A 35 -3.67 -0.04 1.45
N GLN A 36 -4.11 1.19 1.73
CA GLN A 36 -5.46 1.65 1.39
C GLN A 36 -5.67 1.78 -0.12
N THR A 37 -4.60 2.10 -0.85
CA THR A 37 -4.54 2.18 -2.32
C THR A 37 -4.61 0.80 -2.95
N ARG A 38 -5.26 0.71 -4.11
CA ARG A 38 -5.23 -0.45 -5.00
C ARG A 38 -4.80 -0.03 -6.40
N VAL A 39 -4.19 -0.95 -7.12
CA VAL A 39 -3.87 -0.73 -8.54
C VAL A 39 -5.15 -0.42 -9.31
N GLY A 40 -5.11 0.64 -10.11
CA GLY A 40 -6.26 1.13 -10.87
C GLY A 40 -7.03 2.28 -10.21
N ASP A 41 -6.85 2.52 -8.90
CA ASP A 41 -7.46 3.68 -8.24
C ASP A 41 -6.90 5.01 -8.80
N TYR A 42 -7.70 6.06 -8.73
CA TYR A 42 -7.24 7.43 -8.95
C TYR A 42 -6.99 8.13 -7.62
N ALA A 43 -5.87 8.80 -7.49
CA ALA A 43 -5.47 9.51 -6.28
C ALA A 43 -5.29 11.01 -6.50
N ILE A 44 -5.79 11.81 -5.56
CA ILE A 44 -5.38 13.20 -5.36
C ILE A 44 -4.31 13.19 -4.26
N PHE A 45 -3.17 13.84 -4.50
CA PHE A 45 -2.02 13.82 -3.60
C PHE A 45 -1.25 15.14 -3.65
N LEU A 46 -0.42 15.37 -2.64
CA LEU A 46 0.45 16.54 -2.57
C LEU A 46 1.69 16.36 -3.43
N ARG A 47 1.78 17.08 -4.56
CA ARG A 47 2.94 17.02 -5.47
C ARG A 47 4.27 17.35 -4.78
N LYS A 48 4.28 18.24 -3.78
CA LYS A 48 5.49 18.61 -3.02
C LYS A 48 6.15 17.44 -2.29
N ALA A 49 5.38 16.40 -1.96
CA ALA A 49 5.89 15.20 -1.29
C ALA A 49 6.15 14.04 -2.27
N ALA A 50 5.91 14.24 -3.57
CA ALA A 50 6.11 13.22 -4.58
C ALA A 50 7.55 13.26 -5.11
N ILE A 51 8.11 12.07 -5.34
CA ILE A 51 9.43 11.89 -5.95
C ILE A 51 9.23 11.39 -7.37
N GLU A 52 9.75 12.11 -8.36
CA GLU A 52 9.72 11.69 -9.76
C GLU A 52 10.82 10.67 -10.03
N ILE A 53 10.44 9.57 -10.68
CA ILE A 53 11.35 8.51 -11.10
C ILE A 53 11.11 8.20 -12.57
N LYS A 54 12.15 7.74 -13.27
CA LYS A 54 12.07 7.32 -14.67
C LYS A 54 12.41 5.83 -14.76
N VAL A 55 11.51 5.04 -15.33
CA VAL A 55 11.66 3.59 -15.53
C VAL A 55 11.25 3.27 -16.96
N ASP A 56 12.10 2.56 -17.71
CA ASP A 56 11.86 2.19 -19.12
C ASP A 56 11.37 3.38 -19.97
N ASP A 57 12.08 4.50 -19.85
CA ASP A 57 11.78 5.77 -20.49
C ASP A 57 10.44 6.44 -20.14
N LYS A 58 9.74 5.95 -19.11
CA LYS A 58 8.47 6.51 -18.63
C LYS A 58 8.64 7.15 -17.26
N ASN A 59 8.03 8.33 -17.07
CA ASN A 59 8.04 9.03 -15.79
C ASN A 59 6.91 8.53 -14.89
N TYR A 60 7.25 8.30 -13.63
CA TYR A 60 6.33 7.92 -12.56
C TYR A 60 6.56 8.80 -11.34
N LEU A 61 5.59 8.80 -10.43
CA LEU A 61 5.66 9.50 -9.15
C LEU A 61 5.55 8.49 -8.02
N VAL A 62 6.58 8.43 -7.17
CA VAL A 62 6.51 7.74 -5.89
C VAL A 62 5.91 8.70 -4.87
N VAL A 63 4.79 8.31 -4.27
CA VAL A 63 4.03 9.14 -3.34
C VAL A 63 3.89 8.39 -2.01
N PRO A 64 4.32 8.97 -0.87
CA PRO A 64 4.13 8.35 0.43
C PRO A 64 2.65 8.31 0.81
N GLN A 65 2.22 7.28 1.55
CA GLN A 65 0.81 7.10 1.92
C GLN A 65 0.20 8.34 2.59
N GLY A 66 0.93 9.00 3.49
CA GLY A 66 0.46 10.21 4.18
C GLY A 66 0.28 11.45 3.30
N ALA A 67 0.79 11.45 2.06
CA ALA A 67 0.60 12.54 1.09
C ALA A 67 -0.59 12.31 0.15
N ILE A 68 -1.27 11.18 0.24
CA ILE A 68 -2.49 10.88 -0.50
C ILE A 68 -3.67 11.49 0.25
N LEU A 69 -4.39 12.39 -0.41
CA LEU A 69 -5.52 13.11 0.18
C LEU A 69 -6.84 12.39 -0.05
N VAL A 70 -7.03 11.86 -1.27
CA VAL A 70 -8.29 11.22 -1.69
C VAL A 70 -8.00 10.07 -2.63
N LEU A 71 -8.73 8.96 -2.46
CA LEU A 71 -8.78 7.85 -3.40
C LEU A 71 -10.18 7.76 -4.01
N MET A 72 -10.24 7.79 -5.34
CA MET A 72 -11.44 7.61 -6.13
C MET A 72 -11.39 6.23 -6.77
N ARG A 73 -12.41 5.43 -6.46
CA ARG A 73 -12.57 4.08 -7.01
C ARG A 73 -13.88 4.02 -7.78
N GLU A 74 -13.77 3.74 -9.07
CA GLU A 74 -14.94 3.43 -9.87
C GLU A 74 -15.56 2.13 -9.34
N LYS A 75 -16.84 2.19 -8.97
CA LYS A 75 -17.60 0.96 -8.75
C LYS A 75 -17.79 0.32 -10.12
N LYS A 76 -17.32 -0.92 -10.29
CA LYS A 76 -17.87 -1.75 -11.37
C LYS A 76 -19.36 -1.85 -11.08
N SER A 77 -20.20 -1.35 -11.98
CA SER A 77 -21.61 -1.70 -11.98
C SER A 77 -21.68 -3.22 -12.05
N ASP A 78 -22.31 -3.85 -11.06
CA ASP A 78 -22.56 -5.29 -11.02
C ASP A 78 -23.50 -5.67 -12.19
N GLU A 79 -22.98 -5.75 -13.41
CA GLU A 79 -23.65 -6.38 -14.56
C GLU A 79 -23.32 -7.88 -14.64
N SER A 80 -23.27 -8.56 -13.48
CA SER A 80 -23.13 -10.02 -13.42
C SER A 80 -24.16 -10.68 -12.50
N LYS A 81 -25.31 -10.01 -12.29
CA LYS A 81 -26.52 -10.62 -11.73
C LYS A 81 -27.71 -10.41 -12.67
N LEU A 82 -27.63 -10.96 -13.87
CA LEU A 82 -28.78 -11.32 -14.71
C LEU A 82 -28.44 -12.60 -15.47
#